data_AF-A0A382GI61-F1
#
_entry.id   AF-A0A382GI61-F1
#
_cell.length_a   1.000
_cell.length_b   1.000
_cell.length_c   1.000
_cell.angle_alpha   90.00
_cell.angle_beta   90.00
_cell.angle_gamma   90.00
#
_symmetry.space_group_name_H-M   'P 1'
#
loop_
_entity.id
_entity.type
_entity.pdbx_description
1 polymer ?
#
loop_
_entity_poly.entity_id
_entity_poly.type
_entity_poly.pdbx_seq_one_letter_code
_entity_poly.pdbx_strand_id
1 'polypeptide(L)' 'MQTPAILAFAGSTRAASLNKLLVSEAAVLASPAGARGKQTDLA' A
#
# COMPACT_ATOMS: atom_id res chain seq x y z
N MET A 1 1.10 -23.01 3.31
CA MET A 1 1.32 -21.83 2.45
C MET A 1 1.65 -20.65 3.34
N GLN A 2 2.75 -19.94 3.08
CA GLN A 2 3.15 -18.77 3.87
C GLN A 2 2.44 -17.52 3.32
N THR A 3 1.72 -16.79 4.16
CA THR A 3 1.06 -15.53 3.79
C THR A 3 2.13 -14.44 3.60
N PRO A 4 2.27 -13.84 2.41
CA PRO A 4 3.22 -12.75 2.20
C PRO A 4 2.81 -11.51 2.99
N ALA A 5 3.80 -10.83 3.59
CA ALA A 5 3.62 -9.55 4.28
C ALA A 5 4.17 -8.43 3.40
N ILE A 6 3.38 -7.37 3.18
CA ILE A 6 3.73 -6.25 2.32
C ILE A 6 3.71 -4.97 3.14
N LEU A 7 4.80 -4.21 3.08
CA LEU A 7 4.89 -2.86 3.64
C LEU A 7 5.01 -1.89 2.48
N ALA A 8 4.01 -1.01 2.32
CA ALA A 8 3.94 -0.07 1.20
C ALA A 8 4.08 1.37 1.69
N PHE A 9 4.91 2.16 1.01
CA PHE A 9 5.23 3.53 1.38
C PHE A 9 4.77 4.51 0.30
N ALA A 10 4.02 5.54 0.71
CA ALA A 10 3.68 6.65 -0.17
C ALA A 10 4.57 7.86 0.14
N GLY A 11 5.33 8.33 -0.83
CA GLY A 11 6.38 9.34 -0.66
C GLY A 11 6.00 10.74 -1.11
N SER A 12 4.73 11.12 -1.00
CA SER A 12 4.23 12.40 -1.53
C SER A 12 3.74 13.32 -0.42
N THR A 13 4.25 14.55 -0.37
CA THR A 13 3.81 15.60 0.57
C THR A 13 2.46 16.23 0.22
N ARG A 14 1.92 15.91 -0.96
CA ARG A 14 0.60 16.40 -1.37
C ARG A 14 -0.49 15.57 -0.69
N ALA A 15 -1.50 16.25 -0.14
CA ALA A 15 -2.66 15.61 0.47
C ALA A 15 -3.43 14.72 -0.53
N ALA A 16 -3.69 15.23 -1.74
CA ALA A 16 -4.26 14.48 -2.86
C ALA A 16 -3.17 14.15 -3.88
N SER A 17 -2.58 12.96 -3.76
CA SER A 17 -1.50 12.50 -4.63
C SER A 17 -1.87 11.21 -5.33
N LEU A 18 -1.66 11.16 -6.65
CA LEU A 18 -1.78 9.93 -7.43
C LEU A 18 -0.90 8.81 -6.84
N ASN A 19 0.26 9.15 -6.27
CA ASN A 19 1.11 8.15 -5.62
C ASN A 19 0.44 7.51 -4.39
N LYS A 20 -0.22 8.30 -3.53
CA LYS A 20 -0.96 7.78 -2.37
C LYS A 20 -2.12 6.88 -2.79
N LEU A 21 -2.84 7.26 -3.84
CA LEU A 21 -3.94 6.48 -4.40
C LEU A 21 -3.46 5.14 -4.97
N LEU A 22 -2.38 5.14 -5.76
CA LEU A 22 -1.81 3.91 -6.33
C LEU A 22 -1.28 2.95 -5.26
N VAL A 23 -0.67 3.48 -4.20
CA VAL A 23 -0.19 2.67 -3.06
C VAL A 23 -1.37 2.04 -2.30
N SER A 24 -2.45 2.79 -2.10
CA SER A 24 -3.67 2.26 -1.48
C SER A 24 -4.29 1.14 -2.33
N GLU A 25 -4.37 1.33 -3.64
CA GLU A 25 -4.94 0.33 -4.55
C GLU A 25 -4.09 -0.95 -4.59
N ALA A 26 -2.76 -0.82 -4.59
CA ALA A 26 -1.86 -1.96 -4.51
C ALA A 26 -2.08 -2.79 -3.22
N ALA A 27 -2.34 -2.14 -2.09
CA ALA A 27 -2.64 -2.83 -0.82
C ALA A 27 -3.99 -3.56 -0.86
N VAL A 28 -5.01 -2.96 -1.51
CA VAL A 28 -6.32 -3.59 -1.73
C VAL A 28 -6.18 -4.82 -2.61
N LEU A 29 -5.47 -4.73 -3.73
CA LEU A 29 -5.25 -5.83 -4.67
C LEU A 29 -4.42 -6.98 -4.08
N ALA A 30 -3.51 -6.68 -3.15
CA ALA A 30 -2.70 -7.70 -2.50
C ALA A 30 -3.50 -8.57 -1.49
N SER A 31 -4.61 -8.04 -0.96
CA SER A 31 -5.45 -8.74 0.01
C SER A 31 -6.11 -10.02 -0.55
N PRO A 32 -6.80 -10.01 -1.71
CA PRO A 32 -7.32 -11.23 -2.33
C PRO A 32 -6.22 -12.18 -2.82
N ALA A 33 -4.99 -11.71 -3.03
CA ALA A 33 -3.82 -12.55 -3.29
C ALA A 33 -3.29 -13.26 -2.02
N GLY A 34 -3.95 -13.07 -0.87
CA GLY A 34 -3.58 -13.67 0.40
C GLY A 34 -2.43 -12.96 1.11
N ALA A 35 -2.11 -11.72 0.73
CA ALA A 35 -1.10 -10.92 1.39
C ALA A 35 -1.69 -10.07 2.54
N ARG A 36 -0.90 -9.85 3.59
CA ARG A 36 -1.20 -8.89 4.65
C ARG A 36 -0.44 -7.60 4.39
N GLY A 37 -1.15 -6.53 4.03
CA GLY A 37 -0.59 -5.22 3.74
C GLY A 37 -0.63 -4.27 4.94
N LYS A 38 0.44 -3.48 5.13
CA LYS A 38 0.43 -2.26 5.95
C LYS A 38 0.92 -1.10 5.08
N GLN A 39 0.15 0.00 5.07
CA GLN A 39 0.55 1.23 4.38
C GLN A 39 1.15 2.21 5.39
N THR A 40 2.17 2.96 4.98
CA THR A 40 2.74 4.06 5.76
C THR A 40 2.89 5.29 4.86
N ASP A 41 2.37 6.41 5.34
CA ASP A 41 2.59 7.72 4.73
C ASP A 41 3.92 8.28 5.28
N LEU A 42 4.83 8.67 4.39
CA LEU A 42 6.16 9.16 4.77
C LEU A 42 6.25 10.69 4.82
N ALA A 43 5.14 11.38 4.56
CA ALA A 43 5.11 12.82 4.34
C ALA A 43 4.17 13.56 5.29
#